data_AF-A0A957DEA6-F1
#
_entry.id   AF-A0A957DEA6-F1
#
_cell.length_a   1.000
_cell.length_b   1.000
_cell.length_c   1.000
_cell.angle_alpha   90.00
_cell.angle_beta   90.00
_cell.angle_gamma   90.00
#
_symmetry.space_group_name_H-M   'P 1'
#
loop_
_entity.id
_entity.type
_entity.pdbx_description
1 polymer ?
#
loop_
_entity_poly.entity_id
_entity_poly.type
_entity_poly.pdbx_seq_one_letter_code
_entity_poly.pdbx_strand_id
1 'polypeptide(L)'
;PSSHVALARFNYGVTPFAGSSTTISRSPLKEWHAFANVPAPGQEGFRLTISRAGDWTGDLIDDVPSHVWVKGIPTAGVGNIDRLFKRVVWVATGSGIGPCLPHLLAGEVPASLVWSTRTPRETYGDALVDEILSAQPDALIWDTNEHGRPDLVKLAYDAYKAFDAEAVICISNKKLTWQVVYGLESRGIPAYGAIWDS
;
A
#
# COMPACT_ATOMS: atom_id res chain seq x y z
N PRO A 1 -0.02 10.30 13.05
CA PRO A 1 -0.58 10.66 11.73
C PRO A 1 -0.29 12.12 11.41
N SER A 2 -0.02 12.43 10.14
CA SER A 2 0.21 13.78 9.62
C SER A 2 -1.10 14.38 9.07
N SER A 3 -1.07 15.60 8.55
CA SER A 3 -2.17 16.19 7.77
C SER A 3 -2.40 15.53 6.39
N HIS A 4 -1.59 14.53 6.03
CA HIS A 4 -1.66 13.82 4.76
C HIS A 4 -2.24 12.40 4.87
N VAL A 5 -2.26 11.80 6.06
CA VAL A 5 -2.71 10.41 6.25
C VAL A 5 -3.62 10.28 7.47
N ALA A 6 -4.82 9.76 7.25
CA ALA A 6 -5.74 9.33 8.29
C ALA A 6 -5.65 7.81 8.50
N LEU A 7 -5.63 7.39 9.76
CA LEU A 7 -5.77 6.00 10.17
C LEU A 7 -7.19 5.81 10.75
N ALA A 8 -8.12 5.34 9.91
CA ALA A 8 -9.51 5.17 10.32
C ALA A 8 -9.73 3.74 10.85
N ARG A 9 -10.13 3.62 12.12
CA ARG A 9 -10.37 2.32 12.78
C ARG A 9 -11.86 1.99 12.78
N PHE A 10 -12.18 0.74 12.45
CA PHE A 10 -13.54 0.22 12.38
C PHE A 10 -13.66 -1.06 13.21
N ASN A 11 -14.73 -1.17 14.01
CA ASN A 11 -15.16 -2.41 14.63
C ASN A 11 -16.70 -2.45 14.67
N TYR A 12 -17.32 -2.78 13.53
CA TYR A 12 -18.77 -2.92 13.40
C TYR A 12 -19.21 -4.38 13.31
N GLY A 13 -18.46 -5.30 13.95
CA GLY A 13 -18.72 -6.74 13.92
C GLY A 13 -18.13 -7.48 12.72
N VAL A 14 -17.22 -6.84 11.96
CA VAL A 14 -16.49 -7.44 10.84
C VAL A 14 -14.99 -7.33 11.09
N THR A 15 -14.30 -8.48 11.06
CA THR A 15 -12.84 -8.57 11.06
C THR A 15 -12.38 -9.19 9.75
N PRO A 16 -11.97 -8.38 8.76
CA PRO A 16 -11.60 -8.86 7.44
C PRO A 16 -10.18 -9.48 7.42
N PHE A 17 -9.90 -10.30 6.42
CA PHE A 17 -8.58 -10.93 6.24
C PHE A 17 -7.55 -9.96 5.62
N ALA A 18 -6.26 -10.18 5.90
CA ALA A 18 -5.17 -9.39 5.30
C ALA A 18 -5.16 -9.53 3.77
N GLY A 19 -4.98 -8.41 3.07
CA GLY A 19 -5.08 -8.38 1.60
C GLY A 19 -6.51 -8.25 1.08
N SER A 20 -7.52 -8.07 1.93
CA SER A 20 -8.85 -7.63 1.52
C SER A 20 -8.96 -6.10 1.52
N SER A 21 -10.04 -5.58 0.92
CA SER A 21 -10.36 -4.16 0.90
C SER A 21 -11.81 -3.91 1.34
N THR A 22 -12.02 -2.75 1.96
CA THR A 22 -13.34 -2.22 2.30
C THR A 22 -13.58 -0.96 1.48
N THR A 23 -14.73 -0.90 0.81
CA THR A 23 -15.15 0.31 0.11
C THR A 23 -15.99 1.18 1.03
N ILE A 24 -15.59 2.44 1.18
CA ILE A 24 -16.29 3.41 2.02
C ILE A 24 -16.79 4.60 1.21
N SER A 25 -17.81 5.29 1.74
CA SER A 25 -18.31 6.54 1.18
C SER A 25 -18.78 7.49 2.28
N ARG A 26 -18.66 8.80 2.02
CA ARG A 26 -19.28 9.85 2.85
C ARG A 26 -20.79 9.98 2.59
N SER A 27 -21.29 9.48 1.45
CA SER A 27 -22.70 9.56 1.08
C SER A 27 -23.09 8.34 0.24
N PRO A 28 -24.13 7.57 0.62
CA PRO A 28 -24.35 6.23 0.09
C PRO A 28 -24.74 6.21 -1.40
N LEU A 29 -25.11 7.36 -1.96
CA LEU A 29 -25.51 7.52 -3.36
C LEU A 29 -24.46 8.24 -4.22
N LYS A 30 -23.27 8.55 -3.67
CA LYS A 30 -22.21 9.31 -4.36
C LYS A 30 -20.99 8.43 -4.61
N GLU A 31 -19.81 9.04 -4.67
CA GLU A 31 -18.53 8.40 -4.90
C GLU A 31 -18.15 7.41 -3.78
N TRP A 32 -17.45 6.36 -4.15
CA TRP A 32 -17.06 5.24 -3.29
C TRP A 32 -15.59 4.93 -3.53
N HIS A 33 -14.82 4.73 -2.47
CA HIS A 33 -13.37 4.49 -2.56
C HIS A 33 -12.99 3.24 -1.78
N ALA A 34 -12.16 2.39 -2.38
CA ALA A 34 -11.67 1.17 -1.76
C ALA A 34 -10.34 1.40 -1.05
N PHE A 35 -10.22 0.89 0.17
CA PHE A 35 -8.98 0.93 0.93
C PHE A 35 -8.65 -0.45 1.46
N ALA A 36 -7.35 -0.74 1.54
CA ALA A 36 -6.87 -2.03 2.02
C ALA A 36 -7.10 -2.16 3.53
N ASN A 37 -7.62 -3.30 3.95
CA ASN A 37 -7.90 -3.60 5.33
C ASN A 37 -6.62 -4.03 6.04
N VAL A 38 -6.25 -3.32 7.11
CA VAL A 38 -5.13 -3.67 7.97
C VAL A 38 -5.69 -4.19 9.31
N PRO A 39 -5.99 -5.50 9.43
CA PRO A 39 -6.33 -6.10 10.72
C PRO A 39 -5.08 -6.17 11.62
N ALA A 40 -5.28 -6.09 12.94
CA ALA A 40 -4.20 -6.27 13.91
C ALA A 40 -4.30 -7.67 14.55
N PRO A 41 -3.18 -8.40 14.77
CA PRO A 41 -3.22 -9.71 15.40
C PRO A 41 -3.94 -9.69 16.75
N GLY A 42 -4.91 -10.59 16.92
CA GLY A 42 -5.67 -10.73 18.17
C GLY A 42 -6.62 -9.56 18.49
N GLN A 43 -6.86 -8.64 17.56
CA GLN A 43 -7.81 -7.54 17.74
C GLN A 43 -8.98 -7.67 16.78
N GLU A 44 -10.19 -7.38 17.29
CA GLU A 44 -11.37 -7.26 16.44
C GLU A 44 -11.33 -5.97 15.60
N GLY A 45 -11.93 -6.06 14.41
CA GLY A 45 -12.00 -4.96 13.48
C GLY A 45 -10.72 -4.80 12.65
N PHE A 46 -10.55 -3.61 12.10
CA PHE A 46 -9.45 -3.29 11.18
C PHE A 46 -9.23 -1.78 11.15
N ARG A 47 -8.09 -1.37 10.59
CA ARG A 47 -7.85 0.03 10.23
C ARG A 47 -7.67 0.18 8.72
N LEU A 48 -8.03 1.34 8.21
CA LEU A 48 -7.77 1.78 6.86
C LEU A 48 -6.70 2.88 6.91
N THR A 49 -5.67 2.75 6.09
CA THR A 49 -4.68 3.81 5.88
C THR A 49 -5.11 4.65 4.68
N ILE A 50 -5.71 5.81 4.95
CA ILE A 50 -6.25 6.71 3.93
C ILE A 50 -5.25 7.84 3.74
N SER A 51 -4.56 7.83 2.61
CA SER A 51 -3.62 8.90 2.25
C SER A 51 -4.28 9.88 1.29
N ARG A 52 -3.88 11.15 1.35
CA ARG A 52 -4.38 12.19 0.45
C ARG A 52 -3.85 11.97 -0.96
N ALA A 53 -4.70 11.45 -1.83
CA ALA A 53 -4.40 11.16 -3.25
C ALA A 53 -5.34 11.88 -4.23
N GLY A 54 -6.39 12.54 -3.74
CA GLY A 54 -7.35 13.31 -4.52
C GLY A 54 -8.38 14.00 -3.62
N ASP A 55 -9.30 14.74 -4.23
CA ASP A 55 -10.25 15.62 -3.54
C ASP A 55 -11.01 14.89 -2.43
N TRP A 56 -11.61 13.73 -2.75
CA TRP A 56 -12.39 12.97 -1.78
C TRP A 56 -11.59 12.55 -0.53
N THR A 57 -10.37 12.04 -0.74
CA THR A 57 -9.49 11.64 0.38
C THR A 57 -9.00 12.85 1.17
N GLY A 58 -8.77 13.98 0.49
CA GLY A 58 -8.39 15.23 1.12
C GLY A 58 -9.50 15.75 2.02
N ASP A 59 -10.71 15.83 1.49
CA ASP A 59 -11.90 16.26 2.24
C ASP A 59 -12.15 15.35 3.45
N LEU A 60 -11.98 14.04 3.30
CA LEU A 60 -12.14 13.10 4.43
C LEU A 60 -11.10 13.34 5.53
N ILE A 61 -9.87 13.69 5.17
CA ILE A 61 -8.80 13.98 6.14
C ILE A 61 -9.01 15.34 6.80
N ASP A 62 -9.44 16.35 6.04
CA ASP A 62 -9.63 17.73 6.53
C ASP A 62 -10.89 17.87 7.38
N ASP A 63 -11.96 17.15 7.03
CA ASP A 63 -13.24 17.10 7.74
C ASP A 63 -13.62 15.64 8.03
N VAL A 64 -13.06 15.12 9.12
CA VAL A 64 -13.21 13.72 9.52
C VAL A 64 -14.65 13.45 9.98
N PRO A 65 -15.42 12.61 9.26
CA PRO A 65 -16.79 12.33 9.64
C PRO A 65 -16.84 11.35 10.82
N SER A 66 -17.88 11.45 11.65
CA SER A 66 -18.12 10.48 12.73
C SER A 66 -18.57 9.11 12.22
N HIS A 67 -19.15 9.06 11.02
CA HIS A 67 -19.67 7.86 10.39
C HIS A 67 -19.41 7.88 8.88
N VAL A 68 -19.22 6.70 8.30
CA VAL A 68 -19.14 6.48 6.85
C VAL A 68 -20.02 5.31 6.46
N TRP A 69 -20.38 5.26 5.20
CA TRP A 69 -21.08 4.12 4.60
C TRP A 69 -20.05 3.09 4.16
N VAL A 70 -20.32 1.82 4.43
CA VAL A 70 -19.44 0.70 4.05
C VAL A 70 -20.20 -0.24 3.12
N LYS A 71 -19.53 -0.79 2.12
CA LYS A 71 -20.05 -1.98 1.41
C LYS A 71 -19.87 -3.21 2.31
N GLY A 72 -20.95 -3.98 2.50
CA GLY A 72 -21.01 -5.02 3.54
C GLY A 72 -20.11 -6.24 3.34
N ILE A 73 -19.54 -6.44 2.15
CA ILE A 73 -18.70 -7.61 1.83
C ILE A 73 -17.29 -7.13 1.49
N PRO A 74 -16.27 -7.45 2.32
CA PRO A 74 -14.88 -7.22 1.98
C PRO A 74 -14.49 -8.00 0.71
N THR A 75 -13.72 -7.36 -0.16
CA THR A 75 -13.27 -7.98 -1.42
C THR A 75 -11.78 -8.26 -1.39
N ALA A 76 -11.33 -9.35 -2.01
CA ALA A 76 -9.90 -9.63 -2.14
C ALA A 76 -9.24 -8.55 -3.02
N GLY A 77 -8.20 -7.91 -2.51
CA GLY A 77 -7.41 -6.93 -3.26
C GLY A 77 -6.39 -7.59 -4.18
N VAL A 78 -5.88 -6.82 -5.14
CA VAL A 78 -4.86 -7.25 -6.13
C VAL A 78 -3.58 -7.79 -5.48
N GLY A 79 -3.30 -7.37 -4.24
CA GLY A 79 -2.10 -7.76 -3.52
C GLY A 79 -2.01 -9.26 -3.21
N ASN A 80 -3.13 -10.01 -3.18
CA ASN A 80 -3.15 -11.46 -2.94
C ASN A 80 -2.37 -12.28 -3.98
N ILE A 81 -1.91 -11.66 -5.06
CA ILE A 81 -1.01 -12.30 -6.02
C ILE A 81 0.32 -12.71 -5.39
N ASP A 82 0.74 -12.06 -4.29
CA ASP A 82 1.94 -12.42 -3.54
C ASP A 82 1.94 -13.88 -3.07
N ARG A 83 0.78 -14.42 -2.68
CA ARG A 83 0.58 -15.80 -2.22
C ARG A 83 0.85 -16.85 -3.29
N LEU A 84 0.99 -16.47 -4.56
CA LEU A 84 1.43 -17.38 -5.63
C LEU A 84 2.94 -17.63 -5.61
N PHE A 85 3.69 -16.88 -4.80
CA PHE A 85 5.14 -16.90 -4.72
C PHE A 85 5.62 -17.20 -3.30
N LYS A 86 6.85 -17.69 -3.18
CA LYS A 86 7.54 -17.95 -1.91
C LYS A 86 8.22 -16.72 -1.36
N ARG A 87 8.51 -15.72 -2.21
CA ARG A 87 9.14 -14.45 -1.83
C ARG A 87 8.97 -13.40 -2.91
N VAL A 88 8.64 -12.19 -2.51
CA VAL A 88 8.32 -11.09 -3.43
C VAL A 88 9.00 -9.79 -3.05
N VAL A 89 9.20 -8.90 -4.02
CA VAL A 89 9.52 -7.49 -3.78
C VAL A 89 8.28 -6.65 -3.99
N TRP A 90 7.91 -5.85 -2.99
CA TRP A 90 6.90 -4.80 -3.12
C TRP A 90 7.57 -3.49 -3.52
N VAL A 91 7.09 -2.88 -4.59
CA VAL A 91 7.49 -1.54 -5.04
C VAL A 91 6.30 -0.60 -4.84
N ALA A 92 6.44 0.38 -3.96
CA ALA A 92 5.40 1.38 -3.69
C ALA A 92 5.90 2.79 -3.99
N THR A 93 5.00 3.66 -4.46
CA THR A 93 5.28 5.10 -4.54
C THR A 93 4.23 5.92 -3.81
N GLY A 94 4.65 6.85 -2.96
CA GLY A 94 3.74 7.70 -2.19
C GLY A 94 2.66 6.85 -1.49
N SER A 95 1.39 7.20 -1.71
CA SER A 95 0.23 6.55 -1.11
C SER A 95 0.02 5.09 -1.54
N GLY A 96 0.72 4.64 -2.57
CA GLY A 96 0.75 3.23 -2.99
C GLY A 96 1.26 2.28 -1.89
N ILE A 97 1.83 2.79 -0.81
CA ILE A 97 2.16 1.99 0.38
C ILE A 97 0.91 1.40 1.07
N GLY A 98 -0.24 2.09 1.00
CA GLY A 98 -1.47 1.69 1.69
C GLY A 98 -1.91 0.25 1.33
N PRO A 99 -2.07 -0.08 0.03
CA PRO A 99 -2.35 -1.44 -0.41
C PRO A 99 -1.29 -2.48 -0.05
N CYS A 100 -0.03 -2.09 0.15
CA CYS A 100 1.04 -3.01 0.53
C CYS A 100 1.00 -3.37 2.03
N LEU A 101 0.54 -2.46 2.89
CA LEU A 101 0.60 -2.62 4.36
C LEU A 101 0.02 -3.93 4.88
N PRO A 102 -1.19 -4.39 4.47
CA PRO A 102 -1.73 -5.64 5.00
C PRO A 102 -0.81 -6.85 4.74
N HIS A 103 -0.15 -6.88 3.58
CA HIS A 103 0.74 -7.97 3.19
C HIS A 103 2.07 -7.90 3.97
N LEU A 104 2.66 -6.70 4.04
CA LEU A 104 3.93 -6.48 4.74
C LEU A 104 3.82 -6.72 6.25
N LEU A 105 2.68 -6.35 6.86
CA LEU A 105 2.44 -6.49 8.30
C LEU A 105 1.97 -7.89 8.69
N ALA A 106 1.23 -8.58 7.82
CA ALA A 106 0.82 -9.97 8.08
C ALA A 106 2.03 -10.93 8.01
N GLY A 107 3.01 -10.64 7.15
CA GLY A 107 4.25 -11.43 7.06
C GLY A 107 4.04 -12.88 6.59
N GLU A 108 2.91 -13.18 5.93
CA GLU A 108 2.58 -14.53 5.45
C GLU A 108 3.52 -14.99 4.33
N VAL A 109 3.96 -14.04 3.49
CA VAL A 109 4.93 -14.26 2.40
C VAL A 109 6.17 -13.43 2.70
N PRO A 110 7.38 -14.03 2.72
CA PRO A 110 8.63 -13.29 2.80
C PRO A 110 8.68 -12.15 1.77
N ALA A 111 8.89 -10.93 2.23
CA ALA A 111 8.83 -9.74 1.41
C ALA A 111 10.06 -8.86 1.61
N SER A 112 10.38 -8.08 0.58
CA SER A 112 11.24 -6.90 0.67
C SER A 112 10.48 -5.70 0.12
N LEU A 113 10.70 -4.52 0.70
CA LEU A 113 10.02 -3.29 0.32
C LEU A 113 10.98 -2.29 -0.32
N VAL A 114 10.60 -1.77 -1.49
CA VAL A 114 11.13 -0.55 -2.09
C VAL A 114 10.02 0.50 -2.06
N TRP A 115 10.16 1.53 -1.24
CA TRP A 115 9.17 2.60 -1.12
C TRP A 115 9.77 3.95 -1.44
N SER A 116 9.33 4.57 -2.54
CA SER A 116 9.76 5.91 -2.94
C SER A 116 8.68 6.94 -2.64
N THR A 117 8.99 7.91 -1.78
CA THR A 117 8.04 8.98 -1.45
C THR A 117 8.78 10.27 -1.12
N ARG A 118 8.08 11.40 -1.07
CA ARG A 118 8.62 12.68 -0.60
C ARG A 118 8.47 12.77 0.92
N THR A 119 9.54 13.13 1.62
CA THR A 119 9.57 13.35 3.08
C THR A 119 8.75 12.31 3.87
N PRO A 120 9.14 11.02 3.87
CA PRO A 120 8.30 9.92 4.37
C PRO A 120 7.79 10.13 5.79
N ARG A 121 8.65 10.53 6.74
CA ARG A 121 8.26 10.73 8.14
C ARG A 121 7.35 11.94 8.34
N GLU A 122 7.62 13.05 7.68
CA GLU A 122 6.73 14.22 7.71
C GLU A 122 5.36 13.90 7.10
N THR A 123 5.36 13.17 5.98
CA THR A 123 4.16 12.88 5.21
C THR A 123 3.33 11.76 5.81
N TYR A 124 3.92 10.71 6.39
CA TYR A 124 3.18 9.54 6.89
C TYR A 124 3.18 9.44 8.43
N GLY A 125 4.04 10.21 9.09
CA GLY A 125 4.24 10.19 10.54
C GLY A 125 5.17 9.08 11.00
N ASP A 126 5.92 9.33 12.07
CA ASP A 126 6.89 8.37 12.61
C ASP A 126 6.27 7.02 12.95
N ALA A 127 5.09 7.02 13.59
CA ALA A 127 4.43 5.79 14.00
C ALA A 127 4.16 4.80 12.84
N LEU A 128 3.78 5.30 11.66
CA LEU A 128 3.53 4.42 10.50
C LEU A 128 4.85 3.95 9.88
N VAL A 129 5.84 4.84 9.79
CA VAL A 129 7.16 4.50 9.25
C VAL A 129 7.87 3.48 10.14
N ASP A 130 7.81 3.67 11.46
CA ASP A 130 8.41 2.77 12.44
C ASP A 130 7.71 1.41 12.46
N GLU A 131 6.38 1.38 12.28
CA GLU A 131 5.64 0.12 12.13
C GLU A 131 6.07 -0.65 10.87
N ILE A 132 6.23 0.05 9.73
CA ILE A 132 6.75 -0.55 8.50
C ILE A 132 8.16 -1.09 8.72
N LEU A 133 9.07 -0.32 9.31
CA LEU A 133 10.45 -0.72 9.57
C LEU A 133 10.55 -1.86 10.59
N SER A 134 9.63 -1.93 11.54
CA SER A 134 9.55 -3.05 12.49
C SER A 134 9.15 -4.35 11.79
N ALA A 135 8.26 -4.28 10.79
CA ALA A 135 7.84 -5.45 10.02
C ALA A 135 8.80 -5.79 8.87
N GLN A 136 9.48 -4.78 8.33
CA GLN A 136 10.37 -4.86 7.18
C GLN A 136 11.68 -4.09 7.47
N PRO A 137 12.59 -4.67 8.29
CA PRO A 137 13.81 -3.97 8.73
C PRO A 137 14.74 -3.57 7.59
N ASP A 138 14.74 -4.35 6.51
CA ASP A 138 15.57 -4.13 5.31
C ASP A 138 14.84 -3.31 4.22
N ALA A 139 13.75 -2.62 4.57
CA ALA A 139 13.00 -1.81 3.63
C ALA A 139 13.85 -0.65 3.07
N LEU A 140 13.92 -0.54 1.74
CA LEU A 140 14.51 0.60 1.05
C LEU A 140 13.48 1.73 0.97
N ILE A 141 13.57 2.69 1.89
CA ILE A 141 12.76 3.92 1.87
C ILE A 141 13.57 5.02 1.16
N TRP A 142 13.14 5.41 -0.04
CA TRP A 142 13.79 6.45 -0.84
C TRP A 142 13.07 7.79 -0.69
N ASP A 143 13.71 8.75 -0.02
CA ASP A 143 13.21 10.12 0.04
C ASP A 143 13.53 10.90 -1.24
N THR A 144 12.50 11.20 -2.01
CA THR A 144 12.62 11.96 -3.27
C THR A 144 12.93 13.45 -3.07
N ASN A 145 12.72 13.99 -1.87
CA ASN A 145 13.12 15.36 -1.54
C ASN A 145 14.64 15.46 -1.40
N GLU A 146 15.26 14.48 -0.75
CA GLU A 146 16.69 14.45 -0.47
C GLU A 146 17.51 13.91 -1.65
N HIS A 147 17.01 12.88 -2.32
CA HIS A 147 17.76 12.15 -3.35
C HIS A 147 17.23 12.33 -4.77
N GLY A 148 16.18 13.13 -4.96
CA GLY A 148 15.50 13.28 -6.25
C GLY A 148 14.71 12.03 -6.65
N ARG A 149 14.19 12.02 -7.88
CA ARG A 149 13.39 10.88 -8.39
C ARG A 149 14.31 9.71 -8.74
N PRO A 150 14.09 8.50 -8.19
CA PRO A 150 14.93 7.35 -8.49
C PRO A 150 14.60 6.73 -9.84
N ASP A 151 15.53 5.95 -10.39
CA ASP A 151 15.23 4.92 -11.37
C ASP A 151 14.58 3.73 -10.64
N LEU A 152 13.24 3.71 -10.60
CA LEU A 152 12.49 2.64 -9.94
C LEU A 152 12.68 1.27 -10.58
N VAL A 153 12.96 1.21 -11.88
CA VAL A 153 13.25 -0.07 -12.56
C VAL A 153 14.54 -0.65 -12.00
N LYS A 154 15.57 0.19 -11.88
CA LYS A 154 16.84 -0.21 -11.29
C LYS A 154 16.70 -0.62 -9.83
N LEU A 155 16.02 0.20 -9.00
CA LEU A 155 15.84 -0.14 -7.58
C LEU A 155 15.07 -1.45 -7.41
N ALA A 156 14.01 -1.67 -8.19
CA ALA A 156 13.24 -2.91 -8.15
C ALA A 156 14.08 -4.12 -8.60
N TYR A 157 14.89 -3.97 -9.65
CA TYR A 157 15.80 -5.01 -10.12
C TYR A 157 16.86 -5.36 -9.07
N ASP A 158 17.50 -4.35 -8.48
CA ASP A 158 18.53 -4.55 -7.46
C ASP A 158 17.94 -5.26 -6.22
N ALA A 159 16.76 -4.84 -5.77
CA ALA A 159 16.04 -5.48 -4.67
C ALA A 159 15.62 -6.92 -5.01
N TYR A 160 15.11 -7.15 -6.22
CA TYR A 160 14.76 -8.49 -6.70
C TYR A 160 15.96 -9.44 -6.65
N LYS A 161 17.12 -8.98 -7.13
CA LYS A 161 18.36 -9.77 -7.11
C LYS A 161 18.91 -9.98 -5.70
N ALA A 162 18.91 -8.95 -4.87
CA ALA A 162 19.44 -9.03 -3.51
C ALA A 162 18.58 -9.93 -2.60
N PHE A 163 17.26 -9.88 -2.77
CA PHE A 163 16.30 -10.67 -2.00
C PHE A 163 16.07 -12.08 -2.58
N ASP A 164 16.62 -12.37 -3.76
CA ASP A 164 16.39 -13.60 -4.53
C ASP A 164 14.89 -13.85 -4.75
N ALA A 165 14.14 -12.80 -5.08
CA ALA A 165 12.67 -12.87 -5.18
C ALA A 165 12.20 -13.68 -6.40
N GLU A 166 10.96 -14.16 -6.36
CA GLU A 166 10.32 -14.83 -7.51
C GLU A 166 9.47 -13.87 -8.35
N ALA A 167 9.03 -12.75 -7.77
CA ALA A 167 8.25 -11.72 -8.45
C ALA A 167 8.40 -10.33 -7.83
N VAL A 168 8.04 -9.32 -8.61
CA VAL A 168 7.90 -7.92 -8.17
C VAL A 168 6.45 -7.48 -8.28
N ILE A 169 5.90 -6.86 -7.22
CA ILE A 169 4.55 -6.31 -7.20
C ILE A 169 4.64 -4.79 -7.04
N CYS A 170 4.18 -4.04 -8.04
CA CYS A 170 4.30 -2.59 -8.12
C CYS A 170 2.94 -1.90 -7.90
N ILE A 171 2.88 -1.05 -6.88
CA ILE A 171 1.75 -0.19 -6.54
C ILE A 171 2.18 1.27 -6.70
N SER A 172 1.87 1.83 -7.87
CA SER A 172 2.20 3.20 -8.26
C SER A 172 1.14 3.77 -9.19
N ASN A 173 1.33 5.01 -9.65
CA ASN A 173 0.51 5.55 -10.74
C ASN A 173 0.76 4.75 -12.03
N LYS A 174 -0.23 4.79 -12.93
CA LYS A 174 -0.22 4.07 -14.21
C LYS A 174 1.13 4.17 -14.94
N LYS A 175 1.66 5.38 -15.13
CA LYS A 175 2.89 5.58 -15.93
C LYS A 175 4.09 4.84 -15.32
N LEU A 176 4.30 4.98 -14.02
CA LEU A 176 5.42 4.32 -13.33
C LEU A 176 5.21 2.81 -13.24
N THR A 177 3.99 2.35 -12.97
CA THR A 177 3.66 0.91 -12.97
C THR A 177 4.02 0.27 -14.30
N TRP A 178 3.61 0.87 -15.43
CA TRP A 178 3.97 0.37 -16.76
C TRP A 178 5.48 0.34 -17.00
N GLN A 179 6.21 1.37 -16.57
CA GLN A 179 7.67 1.43 -16.70
C GLN A 179 8.37 0.31 -15.90
N VAL A 180 7.95 0.08 -14.65
CA VAL A 180 8.52 -0.97 -13.79
C VAL A 180 8.19 -2.36 -14.33
N VAL A 181 6.91 -2.64 -14.62
CA VAL A 181 6.48 -3.95 -15.13
C VAL A 181 7.18 -4.27 -16.44
N TYR A 182 7.11 -3.40 -17.44
CA TYR A 182 7.78 -3.62 -18.73
C TYR A 182 9.31 -3.74 -18.58
N GLY A 183 9.90 -2.89 -17.72
CA GLY A 183 11.34 -2.91 -17.45
C GLY A 183 11.81 -4.25 -16.88
N LEU A 184 11.04 -4.87 -16.01
CA LEU A 184 11.39 -6.16 -15.40
C LEU A 184 11.03 -7.35 -16.30
N GLU A 185 9.84 -7.33 -16.92
CA GLU A 185 9.41 -8.41 -17.82
C GLU A 185 10.31 -8.56 -19.04
N SER A 186 10.79 -7.44 -19.61
CA SER A 186 11.78 -7.46 -20.70
C SER A 186 13.13 -8.09 -20.32
N ARG A 187 13.36 -8.33 -19.03
CA ARG A 187 14.53 -9.03 -18.46
C ARG A 187 14.19 -10.44 -17.98
N GLY A 188 12.98 -10.94 -18.27
CA GLY A 188 12.51 -12.26 -17.84
C GLY A 188 12.11 -12.34 -16.36
N ILE A 189 11.89 -11.19 -15.70
CA ILE A 189 11.47 -11.13 -14.30
C ILE A 189 9.95 -10.98 -14.22
N PRO A 190 9.23 -11.87 -13.50
CA PRO A 190 7.80 -11.72 -13.27
C PRO A 190 7.50 -10.42 -12.50
N ALA A 191 6.71 -9.53 -13.11
CA ALA A 191 6.34 -8.27 -12.49
C ALA A 191 4.86 -7.98 -12.71
N TYR A 192 4.18 -7.51 -11.66
CA TYR A 192 2.75 -7.27 -11.64
C TYR A 192 2.47 -5.90 -11.07
N GLY A 193 1.39 -5.26 -11.50
CA GLY A 193 0.97 -4.01 -10.90
C GLY A 193 -0.48 -3.68 -11.18
N ALA A 194 -1.06 -2.83 -10.34
CA ALA A 194 -2.40 -2.31 -10.56
C ALA A 194 -2.37 -1.32 -11.75
N ILE A 195 -3.01 -1.67 -12.86
CA ILE A 195 -3.05 -0.86 -14.09
C ILE A 195 -4.18 0.20 -14.03
N TRP A 196 -5.13 0.03 -13.12
CA TRP A 196 -6.32 0.87 -12.97
C TRP A 196 -6.32 1.56 -11.61
N ASP A 197 -6.63 2.86 -11.59
CA ASP A 197 -6.94 3.57 -10.34
C ASP A 197 -8.20 2.92 -9.73
N SER A 198 -8.10 2.53 -8.46
CA SER A 198 -9.19 2.05 -7.62
C SER A 198 -9.83 3.17 -6.82
#